data_AF-A0A2P6TSX5-F1
#
_entry.id   AF-A0A2P6TSX5-F1
#
_cell.length_a   1.000
_cell.length_b   1.000
_cell.length_c   1.000
_cell.angle_alpha   90.00
_cell.angle_beta   90.00
_cell.angle_gamma   90.00
#
_symmetry.space_group_name_H-M   'P 1'
#
loop_
_entity.id
_entity.type
_entity.pdbx_description
1 polymer ?
#
loop_
_entity_poly.entity_id
_entity_poly.type
_entity_poly.pdbx_seq_one_letter_code
_entity_poly.pdbx_strand_id
1 'polypeptide(L)'
;MAPKSAEKKKASPKQASPWQPGGAAKRGQAARGRSATCQGIIATAFLILPSLQKSPAKKAKTEEDEVPAGAEEVEEEEAAEPAAAEEGGAQAASPAAHTRSKEGKGAGPSAAKKMAASAAENMLQPPTIADILLGDHRDTVALLKHHQEVADSGDKLLLEKLTDAIAITVRLHSQAEMDVLYPMVEKKLGGKGKELAAHAADDHAQIERDLVEALQKRKTGGEELAQVVQEVTEKFLHHLKEEEESMMPELLKKCTAEEQIELATAFMEAKAKAPLEPQPEAAAAQAAA
;
A
#
# COMPACT_ATOMS: atom_id res chain seq x y z
N MET A 1 1.21 -66.31 0.88
CA MET A 1 1.93 -67.09 -0.14
C MET A 1 2.48 -66.11 -1.18
N ALA A 2 3.80 -65.90 -1.18
CA ALA A 2 4.51 -65.19 -2.25
C ALA A 2 4.76 -66.13 -3.44
N PRO A 3 5.02 -65.60 -4.64
CA PRO A 3 6.35 -65.79 -5.23
C PRO A 3 6.88 -64.50 -5.91
N LYS A 4 8.06 -64.03 -5.51
CA LYS A 4 9.40 -64.28 -6.10
C LYS A 4 9.76 -63.37 -7.29
N SER A 5 10.75 -62.53 -7.01
CA SER A 5 11.55 -61.68 -7.88
C SER A 5 12.15 -62.40 -9.09
N ALA A 6 12.31 -61.66 -10.19
CA ALA A 6 13.30 -61.92 -11.21
C ALA A 6 13.98 -60.61 -11.62
N GLU A 7 15.19 -60.45 -11.10
CA GLU A 7 16.21 -59.46 -11.44
C GLU A 7 17.06 -59.97 -12.63
N LYS A 8 17.58 -59.04 -13.45
CA LYS A 8 18.66 -59.12 -14.48
C LYS A 8 18.21 -58.35 -15.74
N LYS A 9 19.00 -57.52 -16.44
CA LYS A 9 20.45 -57.28 -16.48
C LYS A 9 20.69 -55.93 -17.19
N LYS A 10 21.79 -55.28 -16.81
CA LYS A 10 22.42 -54.10 -17.42
C LYS A 10 22.76 -54.33 -18.90
N ALA A 11 22.64 -53.27 -19.70
CA ALA A 11 23.45 -53.07 -20.90
C ALA A 11 23.63 -51.57 -21.18
N SER A 12 24.84 -51.06 -20.90
CA SER A 12 25.41 -49.90 -21.59
C SER A 12 26.61 -50.41 -22.39
N PRO A 13 26.90 -49.81 -23.55
CA PRO A 13 28.29 -49.46 -23.80
C PRO A 13 28.49 -48.14 -24.57
N LYS A 14 29.49 -47.36 -24.09
CA LYS A 14 30.60 -46.70 -24.83
C LYS A 14 30.26 -45.60 -25.85
N GLN A 15 31.07 -44.59 -26.12
CA GLN A 15 32.15 -43.82 -25.47
C GLN A 15 32.57 -42.79 -26.56
N ALA A 16 32.91 -41.55 -26.15
CA ALA A 16 33.86 -40.58 -26.76
C ALA A 16 33.69 -40.18 -28.25
N SER A 17 33.78 -38.89 -28.64
CA SER A 17 34.97 -38.04 -28.52
C SER A 17 34.69 -36.57 -28.93
N PRO A 18 35.65 -35.64 -28.71
CA PRO A 18 35.43 -34.20 -28.59
C PRO A 18 35.86 -33.37 -29.82
N TRP A 19 35.32 -32.16 -29.98
CA TRP A 19 35.90 -31.12 -30.84
C TRP A 19 35.49 -29.69 -30.42
N GLN A 20 36.50 -28.83 -30.23
CA GLN A 20 36.55 -27.36 -30.29
C GLN A 20 37.81 -27.00 -31.13
N PRO A 21 38.21 -25.73 -31.45
CA PRO A 21 37.65 -24.38 -31.18
C PRO A 21 37.70 -23.38 -32.39
N GLY A 22 37.26 -22.13 -32.16
CA GLY A 22 37.70 -20.91 -32.88
C GLY A 22 36.57 -20.08 -33.52
N GLY A 23 36.48 -18.75 -33.42
CA GLY A 23 37.32 -17.73 -32.81
C GLY A 23 36.79 -16.31 -33.10
N ALA A 24 37.14 -15.38 -32.22
CA ALA A 24 37.40 -13.93 -32.39
C ALA A 24 36.39 -12.96 -33.06
N ALA A 25 35.84 -12.08 -32.20
CA ALA A 25 35.92 -10.62 -32.22
C ALA A 25 35.33 -9.79 -33.38
N LYS A 26 34.47 -8.81 -33.01
CA LYS A 26 34.66 -7.39 -33.35
C LYS A 26 33.92 -6.44 -32.39
N ARG A 27 34.61 -5.36 -32.03
CA ARG A 27 34.18 -4.19 -31.27
C ARG A 27 33.24 -3.31 -32.09
N GLY A 28 32.27 -2.65 -31.45
CA GLY A 28 31.45 -1.59 -32.01
C GLY A 28 30.88 -0.70 -30.90
N GLN A 29 31.11 0.61 -31.01
CA GLN A 29 30.93 1.66 -29.99
C GLN A 29 29.50 1.93 -29.52
N ALA A 30 29.42 2.27 -28.24
CA ALA A 30 28.64 3.34 -27.60
C ALA A 30 27.46 3.99 -28.37
N ALA A 31 26.26 3.92 -27.77
CA ALA A 31 25.34 5.04 -27.74
C ALA A 31 24.64 5.07 -26.37
N ARG A 32 24.88 6.16 -25.64
CA ARG A 32 24.22 6.53 -24.39
C ARG A 32 22.77 6.95 -24.68
N GLY A 33 21.80 6.37 -23.98
CA GLY A 33 20.43 6.83 -23.94
C GLY A 33 19.83 6.45 -22.59
N ARG A 34 19.88 7.40 -21.65
CA ARG A 34 19.35 7.26 -20.29
C ARG A 34 17.82 7.25 -20.34
N SER A 35 17.17 6.22 -19.82
CA SER A 35 15.86 6.33 -19.20
C SER A 35 16.01 5.76 -17.80
N ALA A 36 16.15 6.67 -16.84
CA ALA A 36 16.27 6.38 -15.43
C ALA A 36 15.13 7.14 -14.76
N THR A 37 13.95 6.52 -14.67
CA THR A 37 12.84 6.94 -13.80
C THR A 37 11.81 5.82 -13.78
N CYS A 38 12.00 4.84 -12.89
CA CYS A 38 10.94 4.00 -12.28
C CYS A 38 11.51 3.14 -11.14
N GLN A 39 12.54 3.64 -10.44
CA GLN A 39 13.24 2.87 -9.39
C GLN A 39 13.30 3.63 -8.06
N GLY A 40 12.46 4.65 -7.88
CA GLY A 40 12.55 5.62 -6.78
C GLY A 40 11.36 5.70 -5.86
N ILE A 41 10.33 4.86 -5.99
CA ILE A 41 9.13 4.93 -5.12
C ILE A 41 9.06 3.75 -4.12
N ILE A 42 9.73 2.63 -4.39
CA ILE A 42 9.66 1.41 -3.54
C ILE A 42 10.60 1.46 -2.32
N ALA A 43 11.54 2.42 -2.23
CA ALA A 43 12.59 2.40 -1.20
C ALA A 43 12.37 3.34 0.01
N THR A 44 11.22 4.02 0.12
CA THR A 44 11.02 5.09 1.14
C THR A 44 10.23 4.70 2.39
N ALA A 45 9.76 3.45 2.51
CA ALA A 45 9.09 2.98 3.73
C ALA A 45 10.05 2.40 4.79
N PHE A 46 11.29 2.04 4.42
CA PHE A 46 12.17 1.23 5.29
C PHE A 46 13.30 2.01 6.01
N LEU A 47 13.38 3.35 5.88
CA LEU A 47 14.48 4.16 6.44
C LEU A 47 14.10 5.01 7.66
N ILE A 48 13.11 4.61 8.47
CA ILE A 48 12.91 5.19 9.80
C ILE A 48 12.50 4.10 10.80
N LEU A 49 13.42 3.21 11.18
CA LEU A 49 13.32 2.46 12.43
C LEU A 49 14.73 2.10 12.94
N PRO A 50 15.27 2.76 13.99
CA PRO A 50 16.40 2.22 14.71
C PRO A 50 15.92 1.16 15.71
N SER A 51 16.38 -0.07 15.47
CA SER A 51 16.78 -1.09 16.46
C SER A 51 16.32 -0.87 17.91
N LEU A 52 15.22 -1.51 18.31
CA LEU A 52 14.84 -1.68 19.73
C LEU A 52 15.39 -3.01 20.26
N GLN A 53 16.58 -2.94 20.86
CA GLN A 53 17.05 -3.97 21.77
C GLN A 53 16.43 -3.76 23.16
N LYS A 54 15.89 -4.86 23.71
CA LYS A 54 15.31 -5.01 25.05
C LYS A 54 16.17 -4.41 26.17
N SER A 55 15.52 -3.79 27.15
CA SER A 55 16.02 -3.67 28.53
C SER A 55 14.87 -3.69 29.55
N PRO A 56 15.11 -4.16 30.79
CA PRO A 56 14.08 -4.75 31.64
C PRO A 56 13.34 -3.76 32.55
N ALA A 57 12.08 -4.10 32.82
CA ALA A 57 11.15 -3.42 33.72
C ALA A 57 11.71 -3.22 35.14
N LYS A 58 11.56 -2.01 35.68
CA LYS A 58 11.67 -1.72 37.12
C LYS A 58 10.28 -1.65 37.73
N LYS A 59 10.08 -2.45 38.79
CA LYS A 59 8.88 -2.49 39.63
C LYS A 59 8.56 -1.11 40.23
N ALA A 60 7.37 -0.60 39.99
CA ALA A 60 6.76 0.47 40.79
C ALA A 60 5.87 -0.15 41.88
N LYS A 61 6.03 0.38 43.09
CA LYS A 61 5.32 -0.02 44.30
C LYS A 61 4.12 0.91 44.48
N THR A 62 2.99 0.33 44.82
CA THR A 62 1.70 0.96 45.14
C THR A 62 1.77 1.78 46.41
N GLU A 63 1.14 2.96 46.42
CA GLU A 63 0.55 3.56 47.62
C GLU A 63 -0.66 4.40 47.19
N GLU A 64 -1.80 4.12 47.83
CA GLU A 64 -3.10 4.77 47.68
C GLU A 64 -3.17 6.01 48.59
N ASP A 65 -3.90 7.06 48.18
CA ASP A 65 -4.65 7.90 49.13
C ASP A 65 -5.76 8.70 48.43
N GLU A 66 -6.85 8.96 49.16
CA GLU A 66 -8.17 9.44 48.72
C GLU A 66 -8.29 10.98 48.55
N VAL A 67 -9.00 11.38 47.48
CA VAL A 67 -10.03 12.45 47.26
C VAL A 67 -10.38 13.37 48.47
N PRO A 68 -10.62 14.72 48.37
CA PRO A 68 -11.76 15.24 47.57
C PRO A 68 -11.78 16.67 46.97
N ALA A 69 -12.68 16.77 45.97
CA ALA A 69 -13.62 17.83 45.56
C ALA A 69 -13.30 19.33 45.70
N GLY A 70 -13.45 20.05 44.58
CA GLY A 70 -13.65 21.50 44.51
C GLY A 70 -14.05 21.93 43.10
N ALA A 71 -15.19 22.60 42.98
CA ALA A 71 -15.81 23.07 41.74
C ALA A 71 -15.12 24.32 41.18
N GLU A 72 -15.21 24.53 39.86
CA GLU A 72 -15.41 25.88 39.30
C GLU A 72 -15.98 25.81 37.87
N GLU A 73 -16.96 26.69 37.64
CA GLU A 73 -17.69 26.96 36.41
C GLU A 73 -16.84 27.82 35.47
N VAL A 74 -16.92 27.61 34.15
CA VAL A 74 -16.49 28.62 33.17
C VAL A 74 -17.47 28.64 32.00
N GLU A 75 -17.87 29.88 31.69
CA GLU A 75 -18.96 30.35 30.85
C GLU A 75 -18.77 30.08 29.35
N GLU A 76 -19.89 29.91 28.65
CA GLU A 76 -20.01 29.96 27.19
C GLU A 76 -19.83 31.39 26.68
N GLU A 77 -18.97 31.59 25.67
CA GLU A 77 -18.92 32.84 24.89
C GLU A 77 -19.34 32.55 23.44
N GLU A 78 -20.46 33.16 23.05
CA GLU A 78 -21.03 33.21 21.71
C GLU A 78 -20.33 34.33 20.90
N ALA A 79 -19.94 34.06 19.65
CA ALA A 79 -19.36 35.07 18.76
C ALA A 79 -20.12 35.17 17.43
N ALA A 80 -20.55 36.40 17.15
CA ALA A 80 -21.48 36.84 16.13
C ALA A 80 -20.89 37.01 14.71
N GLU A 81 -21.80 37.01 13.72
CA GLU A 81 -21.61 37.48 12.33
C GLU A 81 -21.09 38.93 12.24
N PRO A 82 -20.58 39.33 11.05
CA PRO A 82 -21.29 40.43 10.39
C PRO A 82 -21.44 40.33 8.87
N ALA A 83 -22.45 41.09 8.42
CA ALA A 83 -22.97 41.25 7.08
C ALA A 83 -22.24 42.29 6.20
N ALA A 84 -22.41 42.07 4.89
CA ALA A 84 -22.62 42.99 3.75
C ALA A 84 -22.05 44.44 3.75
N ALA A 85 -21.42 44.79 2.62
CA ALA A 85 -21.44 46.14 2.05
C ALA A 85 -21.45 46.07 0.50
N GLU A 86 -22.43 46.78 -0.07
CA GLU A 86 -22.68 47.10 -1.49
C GLU A 86 -22.10 48.49 -1.81
N GLU A 87 -21.77 48.76 -3.07
CA GLU A 87 -22.09 50.00 -3.85
C GLU A 87 -21.09 50.32 -4.98
N GLY A 88 -21.66 50.60 -6.17
CA GLY A 88 -21.19 51.60 -7.16
C GLY A 88 -20.06 51.17 -8.12
N GLY A 89 -20.10 51.37 -9.44
CA GLY A 89 -20.91 52.24 -10.28
C GLY A 89 -20.01 52.94 -11.33
N ALA A 90 -20.43 52.88 -12.59
CA ALA A 90 -20.09 53.76 -13.71
C ALA A 90 -18.95 53.41 -14.70
N GLN A 91 -19.30 53.70 -15.96
CA GLN A 91 -18.68 53.44 -17.25
C GLN A 91 -17.52 54.41 -17.57
N ALA A 92 -16.63 54.04 -18.50
CA ALA A 92 -16.53 54.68 -19.84
C ALA A 92 -15.24 54.35 -20.61
N ALA A 93 -15.42 54.32 -21.94
CA ALA A 93 -14.51 54.71 -23.01
C ALA A 93 -13.38 53.75 -23.48
N SER A 94 -13.55 53.31 -24.73
CA SER A 94 -12.52 52.83 -25.65
C SER A 94 -11.52 53.94 -26.02
N PRO A 95 -10.33 53.58 -26.54
CA PRO A 95 -10.16 53.85 -27.96
C PRO A 95 -9.52 52.70 -28.76
N ALA A 96 -9.88 52.69 -30.03
CA ALA A 96 -9.36 51.82 -31.06
C ALA A 96 -7.84 51.95 -31.27
N ALA A 97 -7.18 50.83 -31.56
CA ALA A 97 -5.92 50.83 -32.28
C ALA A 97 -5.85 49.61 -33.22
N HIS A 98 -5.77 49.92 -34.51
CA HIS A 98 -5.57 48.98 -35.60
C HIS A 98 -4.22 48.26 -35.42
N THR A 99 -4.20 46.93 -35.47
CA THR A 99 -2.98 46.19 -35.83
C THR A 99 -3.27 45.09 -36.86
N ARG A 100 -3.08 45.49 -38.12
CA ARG A 100 -2.49 44.75 -39.24
C ARG A 100 -2.27 43.24 -39.03
N SER A 101 -3.05 42.45 -39.77
CA SER A 101 -2.75 41.06 -40.11
C SER A 101 -1.34 40.94 -40.70
N LYS A 102 -0.53 40.06 -40.11
CA LYS A 102 0.64 39.49 -40.78
C LYS A 102 0.59 37.98 -40.59
N GLU A 103 0.17 37.29 -41.64
CA GLU A 103 0.32 35.85 -41.79
C GLU A 103 1.81 35.49 -41.61
N GLY A 104 2.10 34.85 -40.49
CA GLY A 104 3.39 34.27 -40.16
C GLY A 104 3.31 32.75 -40.29
N LYS A 105 3.89 32.24 -41.37
CA LYS A 105 4.11 30.82 -41.66
C LYS A 105 4.90 30.18 -40.50
N GLY A 106 4.31 29.14 -39.89
CA GLY A 106 4.99 28.05 -39.18
C GLY A 106 5.85 28.40 -37.97
N ALA A 107 5.25 28.83 -36.86
CA ALA A 107 5.87 28.70 -35.55
C ALA A 107 5.48 27.34 -34.94
N GLY A 108 6.48 26.52 -34.57
CA GLY A 108 6.24 25.36 -33.71
C GLY A 108 5.51 25.77 -32.42
N PRO A 109 4.87 24.84 -31.69
CA PRO A 109 4.01 25.21 -30.57
C PRO A 109 4.78 26.12 -29.61
N SER A 110 4.25 27.33 -29.43
CA SER A 110 4.78 28.35 -28.51
C SER A 110 4.99 27.72 -27.14
N ALA A 111 5.98 28.20 -26.38
CA ALA A 111 6.22 27.76 -25.01
C ALA A 111 4.93 27.79 -24.17
N ALA A 112 4.02 28.74 -24.43
CA ALA A 112 2.69 28.79 -23.82
C ALA A 112 1.78 27.63 -24.20
N LYS A 113 1.83 27.13 -25.44
CA LYS A 113 1.08 25.95 -25.89
C LYS A 113 1.70 24.65 -25.38
N LYS A 114 3.02 24.61 -25.19
CA LYS A 114 3.71 23.50 -24.50
C LYS A 114 3.41 23.48 -23.00
N MET A 115 3.34 24.64 -22.35
CA MET A 115 2.97 24.75 -20.94
C MET A 115 1.48 24.49 -20.71
N ALA A 116 0.60 24.88 -21.65
CA ALA A 116 -0.81 24.50 -21.59
C ALA A 116 -1.01 23.00 -21.87
N ALA A 117 -0.21 22.40 -22.77
CA ALA A 117 -0.22 20.96 -22.99
C ALA A 117 0.32 20.20 -21.77
N SER A 118 1.42 20.65 -21.16
CA SER A 118 1.94 20.04 -19.93
C SER A 118 1.06 20.32 -18.71
N ALA A 119 0.32 21.43 -18.68
CA ALA A 119 -0.66 21.72 -17.63
C ALA A 119 -1.96 20.92 -17.82
N ALA A 120 -2.35 20.62 -19.05
CA ALA A 120 -3.45 19.69 -19.36
C ALA A 120 -3.04 18.23 -19.06
N GLU A 121 -1.77 17.89 -19.30
CA GLU A 121 -1.14 16.63 -18.89
C GLU A 121 -0.93 16.55 -17.36
N ASN A 122 -0.99 17.70 -16.68
CA ASN A 122 -0.95 17.84 -15.22
C ASN A 122 -2.34 18.10 -14.61
N MET A 123 -3.43 17.92 -15.38
CA MET A 123 -4.70 17.55 -14.75
C MET A 123 -4.43 16.24 -14.01
N LEU A 124 -4.70 16.22 -12.69
CA LEU A 124 -4.33 15.15 -11.76
C LEU A 124 -4.45 13.79 -12.47
N GLN A 125 -3.31 13.18 -12.81
CA GLN A 125 -3.33 11.86 -13.44
C GLN A 125 -4.13 10.96 -12.51
N PRO A 126 -5.12 10.20 -13.03
CA PRO A 126 -5.92 9.34 -12.18
C PRO A 126 -4.99 8.35 -11.45
N PRO A 127 -5.25 8.05 -10.17
CA PRO A 127 -4.37 7.18 -9.39
C PRO A 127 -4.31 5.80 -10.03
N THR A 128 -3.13 5.22 -10.04
CA THR A 128 -2.92 3.83 -10.44
C THR A 128 -3.17 2.88 -9.26
N ILE A 129 -3.31 1.58 -9.54
CA ILE A 129 -3.45 0.57 -8.49
C ILE A 129 -2.28 0.63 -7.49
N ALA A 130 -1.07 0.90 -7.95
CA ALA A 130 0.10 1.01 -7.07
C ALA A 130 0.00 2.23 -6.15
N ASP A 131 -0.54 3.35 -6.62
CA ASP A 131 -0.71 4.56 -5.80
C ASP A 131 -1.71 4.32 -4.66
N ILE A 132 -2.82 3.62 -4.95
CA ILE A 132 -3.85 3.30 -3.95
C ILE A 132 -3.33 2.29 -2.93
N LEU A 133 -2.73 1.20 -3.41
CA LEU A 133 -2.26 0.10 -2.59
C LEU A 133 -1.11 0.53 -1.64
N LEU A 134 -0.09 1.21 -2.17
CA LEU A 134 1.00 1.75 -1.33
C LEU A 134 0.51 2.85 -0.38
N GLY A 135 -0.57 3.56 -0.73
CA GLY A 135 -1.25 4.48 0.17
C GLY A 135 -1.83 3.76 1.39
N ASP A 136 -2.60 2.71 1.16
CA ASP A 136 -3.19 1.87 2.23
C ASP A 136 -2.11 1.26 3.13
N HIS A 137 -1.02 0.77 2.54
CA HIS A 137 0.12 0.22 3.27
C HIS A 137 0.71 1.24 4.23
N ARG A 138 1.02 2.43 3.71
CA ARG A 138 1.61 3.51 4.51
C ARG A 138 0.69 3.92 5.65
N ASP A 139 -0.60 4.06 5.37
CA ASP A 139 -1.58 4.50 6.36
C ASP A 139 -1.77 3.44 7.46
N THR A 140 -1.81 2.15 7.08
CA THR A 140 -1.88 1.02 8.04
C THR A 140 -0.61 0.92 8.89
N VAL A 141 0.57 1.04 8.27
CA VAL A 141 1.85 1.04 9.00
C VAL A 141 1.94 2.23 9.97
N ALA A 142 1.41 3.40 9.59
CA ALA A 142 1.36 4.55 10.48
C ALA A 142 0.46 4.30 11.70
N LEU A 143 -0.71 3.65 11.51
CA LEU A 143 -1.58 3.26 12.61
C LEU A 143 -0.93 2.23 13.54
N LEU A 144 -0.29 1.18 12.99
CA LEU A 144 0.44 0.17 13.76
C LEU A 144 1.56 0.80 14.59
N LYS A 145 2.35 1.68 13.97
CA LYS A 145 3.41 2.42 14.66
C LYS A 145 2.87 3.29 15.78
N HIS A 146 1.81 4.05 15.53
CA HIS A 146 1.20 4.90 16.56
C HIS A 146 0.66 4.06 17.72
N HIS A 147 0.04 2.92 17.44
CA HIS A 147 -0.41 1.98 18.47
C HIS A 147 0.76 1.50 19.34
N GLN A 148 1.91 1.16 18.75
CA GLN A 148 3.11 0.75 19.49
C GLN A 148 3.69 1.89 20.35
N GLU A 149 3.73 3.11 19.82
CA GLU A 149 4.26 4.28 20.53
C GLU A 149 3.43 4.64 21.78
N VAL A 150 2.13 4.39 21.76
CA VAL A 150 1.21 4.71 22.87
C VAL A 150 0.81 3.48 23.71
N ALA A 151 1.37 2.30 23.44
CA ALA A 151 1.02 1.04 24.13
C ALA A 151 1.16 1.14 25.66
N ASP A 152 2.21 1.81 26.15
CA ASP A 152 2.51 1.97 27.56
C ASP A 152 1.96 3.29 28.17
N SER A 153 1.19 4.06 27.40
CA SER A 153 0.69 5.38 27.83
C SER A 153 -0.39 5.31 28.92
N GLY A 154 -1.06 4.16 29.06
CA GLY A 154 -2.26 4.01 29.89
C GLY A 154 -3.54 4.57 29.26
N ASP A 155 -3.47 5.17 28.05
CA ASP A 155 -4.64 5.69 27.34
C ASP A 155 -5.40 4.55 26.62
N LYS A 156 -6.29 3.90 27.38
CA LYS A 156 -7.09 2.77 26.88
C LYS A 156 -8.03 3.16 25.74
N LEU A 157 -8.58 4.38 25.77
CA LEU A 157 -9.51 4.83 24.73
C LEU A 157 -8.79 5.05 23.40
N LEU A 158 -7.58 5.60 23.44
CA LEU A 158 -6.75 5.74 22.25
C LEU A 158 -6.35 4.37 21.67
N LEU A 159 -5.92 3.43 22.52
CA LEU A 159 -5.58 2.07 22.08
C LEU A 159 -6.77 1.32 21.48
N GLU A 160 -7.96 1.46 22.08
CA GLU A 160 -9.20 0.91 21.53
C GLU A 160 -9.46 1.45 20.12
N LYS A 161 -9.41 2.78 19.95
CA LYS A 161 -9.66 3.44 18.65
C LYS A 161 -8.61 3.08 17.60
N LEU A 162 -7.34 2.99 17.98
CA LEU A 162 -6.28 2.58 17.07
C LEU A 162 -6.45 1.12 16.65
N THR A 163 -6.81 0.23 17.57
CA THR A 163 -7.08 -1.18 17.25
C THR A 163 -8.25 -1.30 16.28
N ASP A 164 -9.34 -0.56 16.51
CA ASP A 164 -10.49 -0.53 15.60
C ASP A 164 -10.10 0.00 14.21
N ALA A 165 -9.32 1.09 14.15
CA ALA A 165 -8.86 1.67 12.88
C ALA A 165 -7.95 0.71 12.09
N ILE A 166 -7.02 0.03 12.77
CA ILE A 166 -6.15 -0.98 12.15
C ILE A 166 -7.01 -2.12 11.58
N ALA A 167 -7.92 -2.68 12.37
CA ALA A 167 -8.77 -3.79 11.94
C ALA A 167 -9.61 -3.44 10.71
N ILE A 168 -10.24 -2.26 10.72
CA ILE A 168 -11.03 -1.77 9.58
C ILE A 168 -10.14 -1.57 8.35
N THR A 169 -9.00 -0.89 8.50
CA THR A 169 -8.15 -0.54 7.36
C THR A 169 -7.59 -1.80 6.69
N VAL A 170 -7.05 -2.74 7.48
CA VAL A 170 -6.58 -4.04 6.98
C VAL A 170 -7.71 -4.79 6.29
N ARG A 171 -8.92 -4.81 6.89
CA ARG A 171 -10.03 -5.56 6.34
C ARG A 171 -10.52 -5.02 5.00
N LEU A 172 -10.66 -3.70 4.88
CA LEU A 172 -11.09 -3.08 3.64
C LEU A 172 -10.07 -3.33 2.52
N HIS A 173 -8.78 -3.23 2.86
CA HIS A 173 -7.67 -3.48 1.96
C HIS A 173 -7.61 -4.94 1.49
N SER A 174 -7.59 -5.90 2.42
CA SER A 174 -7.53 -7.33 2.11
C SER A 174 -8.72 -7.78 1.25
N GLN A 175 -9.93 -7.28 1.53
CA GLN A 175 -11.10 -7.61 0.72
C GLN A 175 -10.97 -7.11 -0.71
N ALA A 176 -10.47 -5.89 -0.91
CA ALA A 176 -10.30 -5.34 -2.24
C ALA A 176 -9.21 -6.07 -3.03
N GLU A 177 -8.14 -6.51 -2.36
CA GLU A 177 -7.14 -7.35 -3.00
C GLU A 177 -7.73 -8.69 -3.45
N MET A 178 -8.44 -9.35 -2.55
CA MET A 178 -9.10 -10.62 -2.80
C MET A 178 -10.12 -10.56 -3.94
N ASP A 179 -10.95 -9.52 -3.99
CA ASP A 179 -12.00 -9.40 -5.00
C ASP A 179 -11.49 -8.91 -6.36
N VAL A 180 -10.41 -8.13 -6.38
CA VAL A 180 -10.00 -7.35 -7.55
C VAL A 180 -8.55 -7.60 -7.96
N LEU A 181 -7.61 -7.47 -7.03
CA LEU A 181 -6.18 -7.57 -7.34
C LEU A 181 -5.76 -9.01 -7.67
N TYR A 182 -6.07 -9.96 -6.79
CA TYR A 182 -5.66 -11.36 -6.93
C TYR A 182 -6.19 -12.00 -8.22
N PRO A 183 -7.47 -11.82 -8.61
CA PRO A 183 -7.94 -12.28 -9.91
C PRO A 183 -7.15 -11.69 -11.09
N MET A 184 -6.70 -10.43 -11.00
CA MET A 184 -5.85 -9.83 -12.02
C MET A 184 -4.44 -10.43 -12.02
N VAL A 185 -3.86 -10.66 -10.85
CA VAL A 185 -2.55 -11.33 -10.66
C VAL A 185 -2.57 -12.72 -11.28
N GLU A 186 -3.59 -13.53 -10.97
CA GLU A 186 -3.78 -14.86 -11.55
C GLU A 186 -3.92 -14.80 -13.08
N LYS A 187 -4.74 -13.88 -13.58
CA LYS A 187 -4.98 -13.70 -15.02
C LYS A 187 -3.71 -13.32 -15.78
N LYS A 188 -2.88 -12.43 -15.21
CA LYS A 188 -1.70 -11.86 -15.87
C LYS A 188 -0.45 -12.71 -15.71
N LEU A 189 -0.31 -13.42 -14.59
CA LEU A 189 0.89 -14.18 -14.22
C LEU A 189 0.69 -15.72 -14.29
N GLY A 190 -0.53 -16.19 -14.53
CA GLY A 190 -0.83 -17.62 -14.71
C GLY A 190 -0.61 -18.42 -13.43
N GLY A 191 -0.03 -19.63 -13.55
CA GLY A 191 0.18 -20.53 -12.40
C GLY A 191 0.97 -19.91 -11.26
N LYS A 192 2.01 -19.12 -11.58
CA LYS A 192 2.75 -18.35 -10.56
C LYS A 192 1.85 -17.31 -9.87
N GLY A 193 0.98 -16.65 -10.62
CA GLY A 193 0.02 -15.69 -10.06
C GLY A 193 -0.93 -16.35 -9.06
N LYS A 194 -1.36 -17.58 -9.33
CA LYS A 194 -2.18 -18.37 -8.40
C LYS A 194 -1.46 -18.68 -7.10
N GLU A 195 -0.21 -19.13 -7.18
CA GLU A 195 0.60 -19.41 -5.99
C GLU A 195 0.80 -18.14 -5.14
N LEU A 196 1.10 -17.00 -5.79
CA LEU A 196 1.25 -15.72 -5.11
C LEU A 196 -0.06 -15.25 -4.45
N ALA A 197 -1.17 -15.32 -5.18
CA ALA A 197 -2.49 -14.92 -4.68
C ALA A 197 -2.95 -15.80 -3.50
N ALA A 198 -2.78 -17.12 -3.60
CA ALA A 198 -3.16 -18.05 -2.55
C ALA A 198 -2.32 -17.83 -1.28
N HIS A 199 -1.02 -17.60 -1.42
CA HIS A 199 -0.13 -17.30 -0.30
C HIS A 199 -0.51 -15.98 0.38
N ALA A 200 -0.73 -14.91 -0.39
CA ALA A 200 -1.17 -13.62 0.13
C ALA A 200 -2.54 -13.69 0.84
N ALA A 201 -3.48 -14.50 0.32
CA ALA A 201 -4.75 -14.74 0.97
C ALA A 201 -4.61 -15.51 2.30
N ASP A 202 -3.66 -16.45 2.41
CA ASP A 202 -3.37 -17.13 3.68
C ASP A 202 -2.75 -16.19 4.72
N ASP A 203 -1.83 -15.32 4.29
CA ASP A 203 -1.28 -14.26 5.15
C ASP A 203 -2.39 -13.35 5.68
N HIS A 204 -3.31 -12.92 4.81
CA HIS A 204 -4.48 -12.16 5.23
C HIS A 204 -5.37 -12.90 6.21
N ALA A 205 -5.60 -14.20 6.00
CA ALA A 205 -6.36 -15.00 6.94
C ALA A 205 -5.67 -15.06 8.33
N GLN A 206 -4.34 -15.17 8.37
CA GLN A 206 -3.58 -15.15 9.62
C GLN A 206 -3.64 -13.79 10.31
N ILE A 207 -3.45 -12.70 9.58
CA ILE A 207 -3.51 -11.33 10.10
C ILE A 207 -4.91 -11.02 10.64
N GLU A 208 -5.96 -11.37 9.89
CA GLU A 208 -7.33 -11.12 10.31
C GLU A 208 -7.72 -11.96 11.54
N ARG A 209 -7.19 -13.18 11.72
CA ARG A 209 -7.39 -13.96 12.96
C ARG A 209 -6.83 -13.24 14.18
N ASP A 210 -5.61 -12.74 14.08
CA ASP A 210 -4.98 -12.01 15.18
C ASP A 210 -5.71 -10.68 15.45
N LEU A 211 -6.23 -10.02 14.41
CA LEU A 211 -7.05 -8.82 14.57
C LEU A 211 -8.37 -9.12 15.30
N VAL A 212 -9.02 -10.26 15.07
CA VAL A 212 -10.18 -10.68 15.86
C VAL A 212 -9.81 -10.78 17.34
N GLU A 213 -8.66 -11.37 17.65
CA GLU A 213 -8.17 -11.47 19.02
C GLU A 213 -7.84 -10.10 19.62
N ALA A 214 -7.16 -9.22 18.87
CA ALA A 214 -6.86 -7.85 19.30
C ALA A 214 -8.14 -7.07 19.60
N LEU A 215 -9.16 -7.18 18.74
CA LEU A 215 -10.46 -6.56 18.93
C LEU A 215 -11.14 -7.02 20.22
N GLN A 216 -10.99 -8.30 20.61
CA GLN A 216 -11.55 -8.79 21.88
C GLN A 216 -10.84 -8.19 23.11
N LYS A 217 -9.53 -7.93 23.01
CA LYS A 217 -8.69 -7.41 24.10
C LYS A 217 -8.62 -5.88 24.17
N ARG A 218 -9.07 -5.17 23.12
CA ARG A 218 -8.85 -3.72 22.98
C ARG A 218 -9.40 -2.86 24.12
N LYS A 219 -10.52 -3.28 24.75
CA LYS A 219 -11.17 -2.55 25.85
C LYS A 219 -10.38 -2.61 27.15
N THR A 220 -9.67 -3.71 27.39
CA THR A 220 -8.85 -3.87 28.59
C THR A 220 -7.45 -3.28 28.40
N GLY A 221 -6.96 -3.24 27.16
CA GLY A 221 -5.63 -2.77 26.82
C GLY A 221 -4.54 -3.65 27.44
N GLY A 222 -3.38 -3.05 27.71
CA GLY A 222 -2.28 -3.68 28.44
C GLY A 222 -1.38 -4.59 27.60
N GLU A 223 -0.51 -5.34 28.27
CA GLU A 223 0.56 -6.13 27.65
C GLU A 223 0.03 -7.17 26.66
N GLU A 224 -1.13 -7.79 26.93
CA GLU A 224 -1.71 -8.79 26.03
C GLU A 224 -2.19 -8.18 24.70
N LEU A 225 -2.80 -6.98 24.73
CA LEU A 225 -3.17 -6.28 23.49
C LEU A 225 -1.92 -5.89 22.72
N ALA A 226 -0.91 -5.35 23.42
CA ALA A 226 0.35 -4.94 22.81
C ALA A 226 1.06 -6.11 22.11
N GLN A 227 1.06 -7.29 22.72
CA GLN A 227 1.64 -8.51 22.15
C GLN A 227 0.90 -8.94 20.86
N VAL A 228 -0.43 -9.02 20.89
CA VAL A 228 -1.20 -9.43 19.70
C VAL A 228 -1.03 -8.42 18.56
N VAL A 229 -1.05 -7.11 18.86
CA VAL A 229 -0.83 -6.09 17.82
C VAL A 229 0.60 -6.11 17.29
N GLN A 230 1.59 -6.51 18.11
CA GLN A 230 2.94 -6.76 17.62
C GLN A 230 2.97 -7.93 16.62
N GLU A 231 2.29 -9.05 16.91
CA GLU A 231 2.19 -10.19 15.99
C GLU A 231 1.51 -9.80 14.67
N VAL A 232 0.41 -9.04 14.74
CA VAL A 232 -0.25 -8.42 13.57
C VAL A 232 0.75 -7.57 12.78
N THR A 233 1.54 -6.74 13.46
CA THR A 233 2.53 -5.87 12.80
C THR A 233 3.57 -6.68 12.04
N GLU A 234 4.11 -7.72 12.66
CA GLU A 234 5.16 -8.55 12.05
C GLU A 234 4.64 -9.28 10.81
N LYS A 235 3.45 -9.89 10.89
CA LYS A 235 2.80 -10.56 9.75
C LYS A 235 2.44 -9.58 8.65
N PHE A 236 1.86 -8.43 8.98
CA PHE A 236 1.49 -7.42 7.99
C PHE A 236 2.72 -6.87 7.26
N LEU A 237 3.80 -6.52 7.97
CA LEU A 237 5.04 -6.05 7.33
C LEU A 237 5.70 -7.12 6.45
N HIS A 238 5.58 -8.40 6.82
CA HIS A 238 6.03 -9.50 5.96
C HIS A 238 5.21 -9.56 4.67
N HIS A 239 3.89 -9.55 4.78
CA HIS A 239 2.96 -9.53 3.65
C HIS A 239 3.25 -8.36 2.70
N LEU A 240 3.35 -7.14 3.22
CA LEU A 240 3.67 -5.95 2.42
C LEU A 240 4.97 -6.13 1.62
N LYS A 241 6.00 -6.68 2.26
CA LYS A 241 7.29 -6.87 1.60
C LYS A 241 7.18 -7.80 0.40
N GLU A 242 6.49 -8.93 0.56
CA GLU A 242 6.34 -9.89 -0.54
C GLU A 242 5.53 -9.28 -1.69
N GLU A 243 4.51 -8.51 -1.37
CA GLU A 243 3.70 -7.86 -2.37
C GLU A 243 4.48 -6.75 -3.11
N GLU A 244 5.10 -5.82 -2.38
CA GLU A 244 5.80 -4.66 -2.92
C GLU A 244 7.08 -5.03 -3.68
N GLU A 245 7.81 -6.08 -3.23
CA GLU A 245 9.07 -6.49 -3.86
C GLU A 245 8.87 -7.56 -4.94
N SER A 246 7.78 -8.34 -4.90
CA SER A 246 7.56 -9.46 -5.82
C SER A 246 6.27 -9.35 -6.63
N MET A 247 5.10 -9.42 -5.99
CA MET A 247 3.83 -9.55 -6.71
C MET A 247 3.53 -8.33 -7.58
N MET A 248 3.56 -7.12 -7.01
CA MET A 248 3.22 -5.89 -7.70
C MET A 248 4.19 -5.56 -8.84
N PRO A 249 5.53 -5.60 -8.66
CA PRO A 249 6.46 -5.38 -9.76
C PRO A 249 6.29 -6.36 -10.92
N GLU A 250 5.86 -7.59 -10.68
CA GLU A 250 5.58 -8.56 -11.73
C GLU A 250 4.26 -8.29 -12.44
N LEU A 251 3.20 -7.96 -11.70
CA LEU A 251 1.91 -7.58 -12.24
C LEU A 251 2.03 -6.34 -13.14
N LEU A 252 2.65 -5.26 -12.64
CA LEU A 252 2.74 -3.97 -13.35
C LEU A 252 3.49 -4.07 -14.67
N LYS A 253 4.47 -5.00 -14.80
CA LYS A 253 5.14 -5.29 -16.08
C LYS A 253 4.21 -5.88 -17.15
N LYS A 254 3.02 -6.36 -16.75
CA LYS A 254 2.02 -7.01 -17.62
C LYS A 254 0.73 -6.20 -17.78
N CYS A 255 0.65 -5.04 -17.14
CA CYS A 255 -0.51 -4.15 -17.19
C CYS A 255 -0.20 -2.88 -17.99
N THR A 256 -1.13 -2.44 -18.84
CA THR A 256 -1.06 -1.10 -19.44
C THR A 256 -1.37 -0.04 -18.39
N ALA A 257 -1.15 1.25 -18.72
CA ALA A 257 -1.50 2.34 -17.82
C ALA A 257 -3.02 2.40 -17.59
N GLU A 258 -3.81 2.18 -18.63
CA GLU A 258 -5.27 2.15 -18.58
C GLU A 258 -5.76 1.01 -17.68
N GLU A 259 -5.20 -0.20 -17.83
CA GLU A 259 -5.55 -1.33 -16.95
C GLU A 259 -5.22 -1.05 -15.48
N GLN A 260 -4.15 -0.32 -15.19
CA GLN A 260 -3.79 0.05 -13.82
C GLN A 260 -4.78 1.06 -13.19
N ILE A 261 -5.30 1.99 -13.99
CA ILE A 261 -6.28 2.99 -13.56
C ILE A 261 -7.66 2.34 -13.36
N GLU A 262 -8.06 1.46 -14.28
CA GLU A 262 -9.30 0.69 -14.16
C GLU A 262 -9.26 -0.22 -12.92
N LEU A 263 -8.13 -0.87 -12.68
CA LEU A 263 -7.93 -1.72 -11.50
C LEU A 263 -7.98 -0.90 -10.21
N ALA A 264 -7.38 0.30 -10.18
CA ALA A 264 -7.47 1.22 -9.05
C ALA A 264 -8.93 1.60 -8.73
N THR A 265 -9.71 1.91 -9.76
CA THR A 265 -11.13 2.27 -9.62
C THR A 265 -11.93 1.10 -9.04
N ALA A 266 -11.76 -0.10 -9.60
CA ALA A 266 -12.41 -1.30 -9.11
C ALA A 266 -12.00 -1.64 -7.67
N PHE A 267 -10.72 -1.47 -7.33
CA PHE A 267 -10.21 -1.68 -5.98
C PHE A 267 -10.88 -0.76 -4.97
N MET A 268 -10.96 0.54 -5.27
CA MET A 268 -11.64 1.52 -4.41
C MET A 268 -13.14 1.21 -4.26
N GLU A 269 -13.81 0.77 -5.32
CA GLU A 269 -15.20 0.33 -5.25
C GLU A 269 -15.40 -0.92 -4.39
N ALA A 270 -14.47 -1.88 -4.46
CA ALA A 270 -14.50 -3.08 -3.64
C ALA A 270 -14.32 -2.72 -2.15
N LYS A 271 -13.36 -1.85 -1.83
CA LYS A 271 -13.20 -1.30 -0.47
C LYS A 271 -14.49 -0.67 0.04
N ALA A 272 -15.17 0.14 -0.77
CA ALA A 272 -16.41 0.80 -0.35
C ALA A 272 -17.56 -0.17 -0.03
N LYS A 273 -17.52 -1.40 -0.56
CA LYS A 273 -18.54 -2.44 -0.36
C LYS A 273 -18.13 -3.49 0.68
N ALA A 274 -16.87 -3.48 1.11
CA ALA A 274 -16.33 -4.49 2.01
C ALA A 274 -16.93 -4.35 3.43
N PRO A 275 -17.12 -5.47 4.13
CA PRO A 275 -17.51 -5.44 5.54
C PRO A 275 -16.37 -4.82 6.37
N LEU A 276 -16.73 -4.15 7.46
CA LEU A 276 -15.76 -3.49 8.35
C LEU A 276 -15.08 -4.46 9.33
N GLU A 277 -15.69 -5.62 9.58
CA GLU A 277 -15.18 -6.60 10.53
C GLU A 277 -14.27 -7.62 9.84
N PRO A 278 -13.16 -8.05 10.48
CA PRO A 278 -12.34 -9.16 10.02
C PRO A 278 -13.15 -10.42 9.69
N GLN A 279 -12.84 -11.05 8.55
CA GLN A 279 -13.43 -12.28 8.03
C GLN A 279 -12.33 -13.32 7.68
N PRO A 280 -11.55 -13.82 8.67
CA PRO A 280 -10.42 -14.70 8.40
C PRO A 280 -10.80 -16.00 7.67
N GLU A 281 -12.01 -16.51 7.87
CA GLU A 281 -12.50 -17.71 7.20
C GLU A 281 -12.77 -17.49 5.71
N ALA A 282 -13.17 -16.26 5.33
CA ALA A 282 -13.34 -15.91 3.91
C ALA A 282 -11.99 -15.88 3.19
N ALA A 283 -10.98 -15.26 3.82
CA ALA A 283 -9.61 -15.23 3.31
C ALA A 283 -9.01 -16.64 3.20
N ALA A 284 -9.18 -17.47 4.24
CA ALA A 284 -8.70 -18.85 4.23
C ALA A 284 -9.39 -19.71 3.13
N ALA A 285 -10.69 -19.50 2.91
CA ALA A 285 -11.41 -20.20 1.85
C ALA A 285 -10.90 -19.85 0.45
N GLN A 286 -10.51 -18.58 0.23
CA GLN A 286 -9.94 -18.16 -1.04
C GLN A 286 -8.50 -18.67 -1.25
N ALA A 287 -7.69 -18.70 -0.18
CA ALA A 287 -6.35 -19.28 -0.23
C ALA A 287 -6.36 -20.76 -0.65
N ALA A 288 -7.45 -21.48 -0.36
CA ALA A 288 -7.60 -22.90 -0.66
C ALA A 288 -8.22 -23.21 -2.05
N ALA A 289 -8.62 -22.20 -2.82
CA ALA A 289 -9.36 -22.33 -4.09
C ALA A 289 -8.43 -22.55 -5.31
#